data_AF-A0A842Y8X1-F1
#
_entry.id   AF-A0A842Y8X1-F1
#
_cell.length_a   1.000
_cell.length_b   1.000
_cell.length_c   1.000
_cell.angle_alpha   90.00
_cell.angle_beta   90.00
_cell.angle_gamma   90.00
#
_symmetry.space_group_name_H-M   'P 1'
#
loop_
_entity.id
_entity.type
_entity.pdbx_description
1 polymer ?
#
loop_
_entity_poly.entity_id
_entity_poly.type
_entity_poly.pdbx_seq_one_letter_code
_entity_poly.pdbx_strand_id
1 'polypeptide(L)'
;MRDLLSTGGDLDKVTRARPAAVRMESGSIYFRKDAHWLPEYEDELVAFDKGTHDDQVDVTSYAARCLVETFAEDESEPFIIGI
;
A
#
# COMPACT_ATOMS: atom_id res chain seq x y z
N MET A 1 24.81 -17.41 14.15
CA MET A 1 24.96 -15.98 13.84
C MET A 1 24.91 -15.81 12.32
N ARG A 2 23.70 -15.87 11.76
CA ARG A 2 23.43 -15.67 10.32
C ARG A 2 22.23 -14.73 10.26
N ASP A 3 22.47 -13.42 10.26
CA ASP A 3 21.46 -12.39 10.01
C ASP A 3 22.19 -11.06 9.75
N LEU A 4 22.87 -10.95 8.62
CA LEU A 4 23.50 -9.67 8.25
C LEU A 4 23.49 -9.35 6.76
N LEU A 5 22.51 -9.87 6.01
CA LEU A 5 22.30 -9.55 4.59
C LEU A 5 20.82 -9.50 4.17
N SER A 6 19.87 -9.10 5.03
CA SER A 6 18.59 -8.58 4.51
C SER A 6 18.88 -7.17 3.99
N THR A 7 19.06 -7.11 2.67
CA THR A 7 19.87 -6.13 1.96
C THR A 7 18.97 -5.04 1.41
N GLY A 8 18.67 -3.99 2.18
CA GLY A 8 18.11 -2.71 1.69
C GLY A 8 16.70 -2.70 1.07
N GLY A 9 16.35 -3.68 0.25
CA GLY A 9 15.10 -3.78 -0.50
C GLY A 9 13.90 -4.17 0.34
N ASP A 10 14.03 -5.05 1.33
CA ASP A 10 12.90 -5.47 2.17
C ASP A 10 12.36 -4.29 3.01
N LEU A 11 13.27 -3.54 3.63
CA LEU A 11 12.93 -2.32 4.35
C LEU A 11 12.33 -1.25 3.43
N ASP A 12 12.82 -1.14 2.20
CA ASP A 12 12.29 -0.23 1.18
C ASP A 12 10.88 -0.65 0.73
N LYS A 13 10.64 -1.94 0.50
CA LYS A 13 9.32 -2.50 0.13
C LYS A 13 8.28 -2.28 1.22
N VAL A 14 8.60 -2.64 2.46
CA VAL A 14 7.68 -2.44 3.59
C VAL A 14 7.41 -0.95 3.80
N THR A 15 8.44 -0.10 3.74
CA THR A 15 8.26 1.35 3.86
C THR A 15 7.40 1.91 2.73
N ARG A 16 7.59 1.42 1.51
CA ARG A 16 6.80 1.79 0.33
C ARG A 16 5.33 1.38 0.46
N ALA A 17 5.04 0.23 1.07
CA ALA A 17 3.68 -0.29 1.24
C ALA A 17 2.87 0.35 2.39
N ARG A 18 3.52 1.01 3.35
CA ARG A 18 2.84 1.61 4.53
C ARG A 18 1.64 2.51 4.19
N PRO A 19 1.72 3.44 3.21
CA PRO A 19 0.56 4.27 2.86
C PRO A 19 -0.64 3.48 2.34
N ALA A 20 -0.40 2.36 1.66
CA ALA A 20 -1.46 1.47 1.19
C ALA A 20 -2.09 0.71 2.35
N ALA A 21 -1.29 0.18 3.28
CA ALA A 21 -1.78 -0.51 4.47
C ALA A 21 -2.71 0.37 5.32
N VAL A 22 -2.33 1.62 5.58
CA VAL A 22 -3.16 2.59 6.31
C VAL A 22 -4.51 2.83 5.61
N ARG A 23 -4.52 2.88 4.27
CA ARG A 23 -5.76 3.08 3.49
C ARG A 23 -6.64 1.84 3.44
N MET A 24 -6.05 0.65 3.44
CA MET A 24 -6.81 -0.59 3.58
C MET A 24 -7.46 -0.66 4.96
N GLU A 25 -6.71 -0.34 6.02
CA GLU A 25 -7.23 -0.28 7.40
C GLU A 25 -8.35 0.76 7.55
N SER A 26 -8.24 1.91 6.88
CA SER A 26 -9.29 2.94 6.87
C SER A 26 -10.47 2.62 5.93
N GLY A 27 -10.47 1.46 5.27
CA GLY A 27 -11.53 1.05 4.34
C GLY A 27 -11.63 1.93 3.08
N SER A 28 -10.53 2.54 2.66
CA SER A 28 -10.44 3.49 1.54
C SER A 28 -9.87 2.88 0.25
N ILE A 29 -9.55 1.58 0.27
CA ILE A 29 -9.19 0.78 -0.92
C ILE A 29 -10.31 -0.23 -1.16
N TYR A 30 -10.81 -0.28 -2.40
CA TYR A 30 -11.93 -1.12 -2.79
C TYR A 30 -11.52 -2.06 -3.91
N PHE A 31 -11.90 -3.32 -3.78
CA PHE A 31 -11.72 -4.31 -4.84
C PHE A 31 -13.03 -4.55 -5.57
N ARG A 32 -12.91 -4.83 -6.87
CA ARG A 32 -14.05 -5.22 -7.68
C ARG A 32 -14.51 -6.61 -7.21
N LYS A 33 -15.77 -6.70 -6.77
CA LYS A 33 -16.39 -7.97 -6.43
C LYS A 33 -16.35 -8.93 -7.63
N ASP A 34 -16.09 -10.21 -7.36
CA ASP A 34 -16.04 -11.31 -8.34
C ASP A 34 -14.98 -11.12 -9.44
N ALA A 35 -13.96 -10.30 -9.18
CA ALA A 35 -12.79 -10.23 -10.05
C ALA A 35 -12.01 -11.55 -9.98
N HIS A 36 -11.74 -12.15 -11.15
CA HIS A 36 -11.07 -13.44 -11.25
C HIS A 36 -9.61 -13.43 -10.74
N TRP A 37 -9.01 -12.25 -10.57
CA TRP A 37 -7.65 -12.04 -10.06
C TRP A 37 -7.60 -11.70 -8.58
N LEU A 38 -8.76 -11.48 -7.94
CA LEU A 38 -8.82 -11.01 -6.56
C LEU A 38 -8.31 -12.06 -5.56
N PRO A 39 -8.64 -13.37 -5.68
CA PRO A 39 -8.12 -14.36 -4.74
C PRO A 39 -6.59 -14.43 -4.73
N GLU A 40 -5.97 -14.45 -5.92
CA GLU A 40 -4.51 -14.50 -6.05
C GLU A 40 -3.85 -13.23 -5.49
N TYR A 41 -4.50 -12.08 -5.68
CA TYR A 41 -4.03 -10.82 -5.14
C TYR A 41 -4.16 -10.74 -3.61
N GLU A 42 -5.24 -11.26 -3.04
CA GLU A 42 -5.41 -11.36 -1.58
C GLU A 42 -4.36 -12.27 -0.95
N ASP A 43 -4.05 -13.41 -1.58
CA ASP A 43 -2.98 -14.31 -1.16
C ASP A 43 -1.62 -13.59 -1.17
N GLU A 44 -1.36 -12.77 -2.20
CA GLU A 44 -0.14 -11.95 -2.31
C GLU A 44 -0.06 -10.90 -1.18
N LEU A 45 -1.16 -10.19 -0.89
CA LEU A 45 -1.24 -9.21 0.20
C LEU A 45 -0.99 -9.83 1.57
N VAL A 46 -1.49 -11.05 1.81
CA VAL A 46 -1.29 -11.77 3.09
C VAL A 46 0.12 -12.31 3.22
N ALA A 47 0.75 -12.73 2.12
CA ALA A 47 2.11 -13.27 2.11
C ALA A 47 3.21 -12.20 2.16
N PHE A 48 2.89 -10.94 1.86
CA PHE A 48 3.84 -9.83 1.83
C PHE A 48 4.52 -9.60 3.21
N ASP A 49 5.83 -9.35 3.29
CA ASP A 49 6.83 -9.14 2.24
C ASP A 49 7.64 -10.41 1.86
N LYS A 50 7.21 -11.57 2.34
CA LYS A 50 7.97 -12.84 2.24
C LYS A 50 7.44 -13.79 1.18
N GLY A 51 6.37 -13.41 0.49
CA GLY A 51 5.80 -14.14 -0.63
C GLY A 51 6.78 -14.21 -1.80
N THR A 52 6.61 -15.24 -2.64
CA THR A 52 7.36 -15.36 -3.91
C THR A 52 6.98 -14.28 -4.91
N HIS A 53 5.77 -13.74 -4.79
CA HIS A 53 5.22 -12.70 -5.65
C HIS A 53 4.96 -11.44 -4.82
N ASP A 54 5.35 -10.30 -5.37
CA ASP A 54 5.13 -8.97 -4.79
C ASP A 54 4.79 -7.90 -5.84
N ASP A 55 4.68 -8.28 -7.12
CA ASP A 55 4.46 -7.37 -8.24
C ASP A 55 3.14 -6.59 -8.11
N GLN A 56 2.07 -7.23 -7.65
CA GLN A 56 0.76 -6.59 -7.51
C GLN A 56 0.72 -5.70 -6.27
N VAL A 57 1.34 -6.15 -5.18
CA VAL A 57 1.47 -5.36 -3.94
C VAL A 57 2.34 -4.12 -4.18
N ASP A 58 3.38 -4.22 -5.00
CA ASP A 58 4.23 -3.10 -5.37
C ASP A 58 3.45 -2.03 -6.15
N VAL A 59 2.63 -2.42 -7.13
CA VAL A 59 1.78 -1.48 -7.88
C VAL A 59 0.83 -0.71 -6.95
N THR A 60 0.17 -1.42 -6.02
CA THR A 60 -0.73 -0.79 -5.05
C THR A 60 0.01 0.14 -4.10
N SER A 61 1.23 -0.24 -3.70
CA SER A 61 2.07 0.57 -2.83
C SER A 61 2.49 1.89 -3.50
N TYR A 62 2.87 1.86 -4.79
CA TYR A 62 3.16 3.08 -5.55
C TYR A 62 1.91 3.93 -5.77
N ALA A 63 0.77 3.33 -6.10
CA ALA A 63 -0.48 4.08 -6.27
C ALA A 63 -0.87 4.84 -4.98
N ALA A 64 -0.71 4.21 -3.82
CA ALA A 64 -0.98 4.85 -2.54
C ALA A 64 -0.02 6.02 -2.23
N ARG A 65 1.25 5.93 -2.66
CA ARG A 65 2.23 7.02 -2.50
C ARG A 65 1.90 8.23 -3.36
N CYS A 66 1.57 8.01 -4.63
CA CYS A 66 1.17 9.10 -5.54
C CYS A 66 -0.03 9.88 -4.98
N LEU A 67 -0.98 9.20 -4.33
CA LEU A 67 -2.10 9.85 -3.66
C LEU A 67 -1.65 10.71 -2.49
N VAL A 68 -0.77 10.20 -1.61
CA VAL A 68 -0.24 10.99 -0.48
C VAL A 68 0.48 12.25 -0.97
N GLU A 69 1.29 12.14 -2.02
CA GLU A 69 2.02 13.27 -2.60
C GLU A 69 1.06 14.31 -3.21
N THR A 70 -0.02 13.88 -3.85
CA THR A 70 -1.03 14.79 -4.42
C THR A 70 -1.76 15.62 -3.35
N PHE A 71 -2.07 15.03 -2.20
CA PHE A 71 -2.75 15.75 -1.11
C PHE A 71 -1.80 16.59 -0.23
N ALA A 72 -0.49 16.40 -0.34
CA ALA A 72 0.50 17.21 0.36
C ALA A 72 0.72 18.58 -0.31
N GLU A 73 0.26 18.76 -1.55
CA GLU A 73 0.36 20.02 -2.28
C GLU A 73 -0.93 20.86 -2.22
N ASP A 74 -2.01 20.32 -1.66
CA ASP A 74 -3.28 21.03 -1.50
C ASP A 74 -3.32 21.79 -0.17
N GLU A 75 -2.60 22.92 -0.11
CA GLU A 75 -2.69 23.93 0.96
C GLU A 75 -3.99 24.77 0.84
N SER A 76 -5.11 24.15 0.48
CA SER A 76 -6.42 24.80 0.60
C SER A 76 -6.93 24.59 2.03
N GLU A 77 -6.93 25.70 2.80
CA GLU A 77 -7.42 25.78 4.17
C GLU A 77 -8.69 24.94 4.39
N PRO A 78 -8.79 24.16 5.48
CA PRO A 78 -9.93 23.29 5.72
C PRO A 78 -11.21 24.13 5.77
N PHE A 79 -12.09 23.94 4.79
CA PHE A 79 -13.44 24.49 4.84
C PHE A 79 -14.20 23.78 5.97
N ILE A 80 -14.10 24.35 7.18
CA ILE A 80 -14.98 23.98 8.29
C ILE A 80 -16.40 24.30 7.81
N ILE A 81 -17.16 23.26 7.49
CA ILE A 81 -18.60 23.35 7.36
C ILE A 81 -19.12 23.66 8.76
N GLY A 82 -19.36 24.95 9.01
CA GLY A 82 -20.06 25.43 10.18
C GLY A 82 -21.44 24.79 10.23
N ILE A 83 -21.71 24.09 11.33
CA ILE A 83 -23.07 23.87 11.84
C ILE A 83 -23.50 25.16 12.56
#